data_AF-A0AAV5F6P2-F1
#
_entry.id   AF-A0AAV5F6P2-F1
#
_cell.length_a   1.000
_cell.length_b   1.000
_cell.length_c   1.000
_cell.angle_alpha   90.00
_cell.angle_beta   90.00
_cell.angle_gamma   90.00
#
_symmetry.space_group_name_H-M   'P 1'
#
loop_
_entity.id
_entity.type
_entity.pdbx_description
1 polymer ?
#
loop_
_entity_poly.entity_id
_entity_poly.type
_entity_poly.pdbx_seq_one_letter_code
_entity_poly.pdbx_strand_id
1 'polypeptide(L)'
;MASAAVAVPSRRSVFDASYIRSEFAAVGISAHFIPLIWKYVLQNPRCGDLDGVPSLSTAAYALLRQKFRPTTSTLTATADSKDRTTTKLLIRLQNGESVEAVIMRYDTRLGKYDGKPRSGGVRSTLCVSSQVGCKMGCRFCATGTMGFKSNLSSGEIVEQLVHASRYSQIRNIVFMGMGEPMNNYNALVEAIRVFTESPFQLSPKRITVSTVVNLIPFNPIGSSSNFKTSSDQNVKKFQKVLRGIYNIRTTIRQEMGQDIAGACGQLVVSLPDERSAGGATLLSDIEDLRI
;
A
#
# COMPACT_ATOMS: atom_id res chain seq x y z
N MET A 1 26.82 36.70 -2.56
CA MET A 1 26.89 35.34 -1.99
C MET A 1 25.48 34.85 -1.75
N ALA A 2 24.97 33.96 -2.61
CA ALA A 2 23.67 33.34 -2.40
C ALA A 2 23.82 32.34 -1.24
N SER A 3 23.15 32.64 -0.12
CA SER A 3 23.04 31.70 1.00
C SER A 3 22.32 30.46 0.48
N ALA A 4 23.02 29.32 0.45
CA ALA A 4 22.40 28.04 0.24
C ALA A 4 21.42 27.83 1.40
N ALA A 5 20.14 28.06 1.14
CA ALA A 5 19.08 27.70 2.06
C ALA A 5 19.23 26.19 2.33
N VAL A 6 19.71 25.86 3.53
CA VAL A 6 19.72 24.49 4.03
C VAL A 6 18.29 23.99 3.89
N ALA A 7 18.07 23.04 2.97
CA ALA A 7 16.76 22.46 2.76
C ALA A 7 16.34 21.80 4.07
N VAL A 8 15.49 22.49 4.85
CA VAL A 8 14.89 21.95 6.05
C VAL A 8 14.15 20.68 5.60
N PRO A 9 14.45 19.50 6.17
CA PRO A 9 13.75 18.28 5.80
C PRO A 9 12.25 18.53 5.90
N SER A 10 11.52 18.23 4.83
CA SER A 10 10.08 18.45 4.80
C SER A 10 9.43 17.67 5.95
N ARG A 11 8.76 18.37 6.86
CA ARG A 11 8.07 17.75 8.00
C ARG A 11 7.13 16.65 7.51
N ARG A 12 7.10 15.53 8.24
CA ARG A 12 6.29 14.35 7.93
C ARG A 12 4.94 14.36 8.61
N SER A 13 4.05 13.48 8.17
CA SER A 13 2.75 13.33 8.81
C SER A 13 2.93 12.68 10.18
N VAL A 14 2.14 13.09 11.17
CA VAL A 14 2.05 12.32 12.43
C VAL A 14 1.50 10.91 12.21
N PHE A 15 0.88 10.65 11.06
CA PHE A 15 0.36 9.34 10.69
C PHE A 15 1.40 8.44 9.99
N ASP A 16 2.62 8.93 9.74
CA ASP A 16 3.77 8.07 9.38
C ASP A 16 4.25 7.33 10.65
N ALA A 17 3.47 6.33 11.08
CA ALA A 17 3.55 5.68 12.39
C ALA A 17 4.93 5.07 12.70
N SER A 18 5.57 4.44 11.73
CA SER A 18 6.92 3.88 11.90
C SER A 18 7.94 4.99 12.18
N TYR A 19 7.81 6.11 11.47
CA TYR A 19 8.71 7.25 11.59
C TYR A 19 8.53 7.98 12.94
N ILE A 20 7.29 8.28 13.35
CA ILE A 20 7.05 8.93 14.66
C ILE A 20 7.45 8.03 15.83
N ARG A 21 7.26 6.71 15.74
CA ARG A 21 7.73 5.76 16.76
C ARG A 21 9.25 5.74 16.88
N SER A 22 9.96 5.73 15.75
CA SER A 22 11.42 5.78 15.71
C SER A 22 11.95 7.08 16.34
N GLU A 23 11.37 8.21 15.95
CA GLU A 23 11.73 9.53 16.46
C GLU A 23 11.46 9.66 17.96
N PHE A 24 10.34 9.13 18.45
CA PHE A 24 10.01 9.09 19.88
C PHE A 24 11.01 8.23 20.65
N ALA A 25 11.32 7.04 20.15
CA ALA A 25 12.29 6.13 20.78
C ALA A 25 13.69 6.75 20.87
N ALA A 26 14.13 7.46 19.82
CA ALA A 26 15.45 8.09 19.76
C ALA A 26 15.69 9.14 20.86
N VAL A 27 14.62 9.77 21.37
CA VAL A 27 14.69 10.77 22.45
C VAL A 27 14.04 10.28 23.75
N GLY A 28 13.78 8.98 23.88
CA GLY A 28 13.24 8.37 25.11
C GLY A 28 11.77 8.71 25.41
N ILE A 29 11.00 9.15 24.42
CA ILE A 29 9.55 9.38 24.57
C ILE A 29 8.81 8.08 24.30
N SER A 30 7.87 7.73 25.18
CA SER A 30 7.09 6.50 25.03
C SER A 30 6.08 6.58 23.88
N ALA A 31 5.98 5.51 23.09
CA ALA A 31 5.08 5.41 21.95
C ALA A 31 3.58 5.41 22.33
N HIS A 32 3.23 5.23 23.61
CA HIS A 32 1.82 5.24 24.05
C HIS A 32 1.13 6.60 23.89
N PHE A 33 1.90 7.69 23.74
CA PHE A 33 1.37 9.03 23.48
C PHE A 33 0.90 9.21 22.03
N ILE A 34 1.34 8.38 21.08
CA ILE A 34 1.04 8.53 19.65
C ILE A 34 -0.47 8.49 19.36
N PRO A 35 -1.26 7.53 19.91
CA PRO A 35 -2.71 7.55 19.78
C PRO A 35 -3.38 8.84 20.28
N LEU A 36 -2.82 9.52 21.29
CA LEU A 36 -3.36 10.80 21.78
C LEU A 36 -3.16 11.91 20.76
N ILE A 37 -2.00 11.92 20.08
CA ILE A 37 -1.70 12.86 18.99
C ILE A 37 -2.68 12.63 17.83
N TRP A 38 -2.86 11.38 17.40
CA TRP A 38 -3.82 11.05 16.34
C TRP A 38 -5.25 11.44 16.71
N LYS A 39 -5.68 11.15 17.95
CA LYS A 39 -7.00 11.53 18.46
C LYS A 39 -7.17 13.05 18.44
N TYR A 40 -6.17 13.81 18.86
CA TYR A 40 -6.19 15.26 18.81
C TYR A 40 -6.39 15.78 17.37
N VAL A 41 -5.65 15.26 16.40
CA VAL A 41 -5.79 15.67 14.98
C VAL A 41 -7.19 15.35 14.44
N LEU A 42 -7.76 14.19 14.79
CA LEU A 42 -9.13 13.84 14.38
C LEU A 42 -10.19 14.74 15.01
N GLN A 43 -10.01 15.14 16.26
CA GLN A 43 -10.92 16.05 16.96
C GLN A 43 -10.77 17.50 16.52
N ASN A 44 -9.60 17.86 15.98
CA ASN A 44 -9.24 19.21 15.56
C ASN A 44 -8.82 19.22 14.07
N PRO A 45 -9.73 18.95 13.12
CA PRO A 45 -9.40 18.75 11.71
C PRO A 45 -8.78 19.97 10.99
N ARG A 46 -8.78 21.15 11.64
CA ARG A 46 -8.18 22.39 11.14
C ARG A 46 -6.95 22.84 11.95
N CYS A 47 -6.44 22.00 12.85
CA CYS A 47 -5.22 22.34 13.59
C CYS A 47 -4.03 22.51 12.62
N GLY A 48 -3.30 23.62 12.76
CA GLY A 48 -2.08 23.90 12.00
C GLY A 48 -0.82 23.38 12.71
N ASP A 49 -0.93 23.10 14.00
CA ASP A 49 0.14 22.65 14.88
C ASP A 49 -0.36 21.56 15.84
N LEU A 50 0.54 21.09 16.71
CA LEU A 50 0.33 19.99 17.65
C LEU A 50 0.50 20.45 19.10
N ASP A 51 0.49 21.76 19.35
CA ASP A 51 0.78 22.33 20.68
C ASP A 51 -0.37 22.10 21.66
N GLY A 52 -1.60 21.90 21.14
CA GLY A 52 -2.78 21.58 21.94
C GLY A 52 -2.94 20.11 22.32
N VAL A 53 -2.05 19.20 21.90
CA VAL A 53 -2.14 17.79 22.31
C VAL A 53 -1.91 17.71 23.83
N PRO A 54 -2.81 17.15 24.64
CA PRO A 54 -2.66 17.16 26.09
C PRO A 54 -1.57 16.18 26.56
N SER A 55 -1.00 16.46 27.74
CA SER A 55 -0.17 15.53 28.52
C SER A 55 1.13 15.05 27.84
N LEU A 56 1.68 15.84 26.91
CA LEU A 56 3.00 15.57 26.33
C LEU A 56 4.12 16.27 27.12
N SER A 57 5.32 15.70 27.09
CA SER A 57 6.51 16.34 27.66
C SER A 57 7.00 17.51 26.79
N THR A 58 7.76 18.44 27.37
CA THR A 58 8.38 19.56 26.63
C THR A 58 9.23 19.07 25.45
N ALA A 59 9.98 17.98 25.64
CA ALA A 59 10.78 17.35 24.58
C ALA A 59 9.89 16.82 23.44
N ALA A 60 8.72 16.25 23.76
CA ALA A 60 7.77 15.78 22.76
C ALA A 60 7.21 16.92 21.91
N TYR A 61 6.78 18.04 22.53
CA TYR A 61 6.35 19.20 21.76
C TYR A 61 7.45 19.76 20.86
N ALA A 62 8.68 19.87 21.36
CA ALA A 62 9.82 20.35 20.56
C ALA A 62 10.06 19.46 19.33
N LEU A 63 10.05 18.13 19.51
CA LEU A 63 10.19 17.16 18.43
C LEU A 63 9.05 17.26 17.41
N LEU A 64 7.79 17.35 17.88
CA LEU A 64 6.62 17.47 17.03
C LEU A 64 6.66 18.74 16.18
N ARG A 65 6.99 19.90 16.78
CA ARG A 65 7.14 21.16 16.05
C ARG A 65 8.25 21.10 15.01
N GLN A 66 9.34 20.42 15.32
CA GLN A 66 10.49 20.35 14.41
C GLN A 66 10.22 19.44 13.21
N LYS A 67 9.68 18.23 13.45
CA LYS A 67 9.69 17.15 12.45
C LYS A 67 8.33 16.78 11.88
N PHE A 68 7.23 17.21 12.49
CA PHE A 68 5.89 16.70 12.15
C PHE A 68 4.86 17.79 11.80
N ARG A 69 3.82 17.37 11.10
CA ARG A 69 2.60 18.14 10.82
C ARG A 69 1.36 17.31 11.17
N PRO A 70 0.24 17.94 11.57
CA PRO A 70 -1.03 17.24 11.76
C PRO A 70 -1.45 16.43 10.53
N THR A 71 -1.37 17.05 9.35
CA THR A 71 -1.45 16.37 8.06
C THR A 71 -0.47 17.00 7.07
N THR A 72 0.07 16.21 6.14
CA THR A 72 0.92 16.70 5.04
C THR A 72 0.12 16.94 3.76
N SER A 73 -1.04 16.29 3.63
CA SER A 73 -2.01 16.50 2.55
C SER A 73 -3.13 17.47 2.93
N THR A 74 -3.77 18.04 1.92
CA THR A 74 -4.90 18.97 2.05
C THR A 74 -6.05 18.54 1.15
N LEU A 75 -7.27 18.53 1.68
CA LEU A 75 -8.48 18.34 0.88
C LEU A 75 -8.76 19.62 0.06
N THR A 76 -8.68 19.52 -1.27
CA THR A 76 -8.83 20.69 -2.16
C THR A 76 -10.21 20.81 -2.79
N ALA A 77 -10.91 19.69 -3.01
CA ALA A 77 -12.26 19.71 -3.55
C ALA A 77 -13.05 18.47 -3.16
N THR A 78 -14.38 18.57 -3.21
CA THR A 78 -15.30 17.45 -3.03
C THR A 78 -16.40 17.48 -4.08
N ALA A 79 -16.87 16.31 -4.51
CA ALA A 79 -18.02 16.18 -5.40
C ALA A 79 -18.93 15.05 -4.93
N ASP A 80 -20.23 15.32 -4.83
CA ASP A 80 -21.23 14.31 -4.48
C ASP A 80 -21.93 13.75 -5.72
N SER A 81 -22.33 12.48 -5.66
CA SER A 81 -23.26 11.88 -6.62
C SER A 81 -24.65 12.50 -6.51
N LYS A 82 -25.46 12.39 -7.58
CA LYS A 82 -26.83 12.94 -7.62
C LYS A 82 -27.72 12.42 -6.50
N ASP A 83 -27.59 11.14 -6.17
CA ASP A 83 -28.33 10.45 -5.11
C ASP A 83 -27.70 10.63 -3.71
N ARG A 84 -26.59 11.38 -3.59
CA ARG A 84 -25.84 11.67 -2.36
C ARG A 84 -25.29 10.44 -1.62
N THR A 85 -25.30 9.27 -2.26
CA THR A 85 -24.73 8.04 -1.67
C THR A 85 -23.21 8.02 -1.75
N THR A 86 -22.62 8.76 -2.69
CA THR A 86 -21.17 8.74 -2.96
C THR A 86 -20.58 10.14 -2.90
N THR A 87 -19.46 10.30 -2.20
CA THR A 87 -18.67 11.55 -2.16
C THR A 87 -17.25 11.26 -2.62
N LYS A 88 -16.80 11.95 -3.67
CA LYS A 88 -15.40 11.93 -4.13
C LYS A 88 -14.63 13.09 -3.49
N LEU A 89 -13.42 12.79 -3.02
CA LEU A 89 -12.49 13.71 -2.39
C LEU A 89 -11.28 13.89 -3.30
N LEU A 90 -10.91 15.12 -3.61
CA LEU A 90 -9.63 15.45 -4.26
C LEU A 90 -8.66 15.95 -3.19
N ILE A 91 -7.54 15.25 -3.04
CA ILE A 91 -6.56 15.47 -1.98
C ILE A 91 -5.23 15.82 -2.62
N ARG A 92 -4.72 17.02 -2.31
CA ARG A 92 -3.40 17.48 -2.74
C ARG A 92 -2.34 17.03 -1.73
N LEU A 93 -1.28 16.42 -2.24
CA LEU A 93 -0.16 15.85 -1.49
C LEU A 93 0.94 16.88 -1.28
N GLN A 94 1.89 16.55 -0.39
CA GLN A 94 3.00 17.45 -0.05
C GLN A 94 3.94 17.70 -1.23
N ASN A 95 4.09 16.72 -2.11
CA ASN A 95 4.89 16.83 -3.34
C ASN A 95 4.19 17.63 -4.46
N GLY A 96 2.98 18.15 -4.22
CA GLY A 96 2.22 18.95 -5.18
C GLY A 96 1.36 18.16 -6.16
N GLU A 97 1.45 16.83 -6.16
CA GLU A 97 0.54 15.95 -6.90
C GLU A 97 -0.81 15.82 -6.16
N SER A 98 -1.77 15.14 -6.80
CA SER A 98 -3.09 14.90 -6.21
C SER A 98 -3.51 13.44 -6.37
N VAL A 99 -4.28 12.95 -5.39
CA VAL A 99 -4.99 11.67 -5.45
C VAL A 99 -6.45 11.86 -5.14
N GLU A 100 -7.26 10.87 -5.52
CA GLU A 100 -8.67 10.81 -5.18
C GLU A 100 -8.94 9.73 -4.13
N ALA A 101 -9.92 10.01 -3.26
CA ALA A 101 -10.52 9.02 -2.37
C ALA A 101 -12.04 9.10 -2.49
N VAL A 102 -12.75 7.99 -2.25
CA VAL A 102 -14.21 7.95 -2.43
C VAL A 102 -14.90 7.36 -1.22
N ILE A 103 -15.87 8.09 -0.67
CA ILE A 103 -16.77 7.62 0.38
C ILE A 103 -18.02 7.06 -0.29
N MET A 104 -18.34 5.80 -0.05
CA MET A 104 -19.55 5.14 -0.52
C MET A 104 -20.43 4.79 0.68
N ARG A 105 -21.64 5.35 0.72
CA ARG A 105 -22.64 5.14 1.77
C ARG A 105 -23.70 4.18 1.21
N TYR A 106 -23.75 2.98 1.76
CA TYR A 106 -24.65 1.95 1.28
C TYR A 106 -25.37 1.29 2.45
N ASP A 107 -26.66 1.05 2.29
CA ASP A 107 -27.41 0.19 3.21
C ASP A 107 -27.29 -1.26 2.75
N THR A 108 -26.54 -2.08 3.51
CA THR A 108 -26.30 -3.48 3.14
C THR A 108 -27.56 -4.33 3.15
N ARG A 109 -28.66 -3.85 3.74
CA ARG A 109 -29.97 -4.51 3.72
C ARG A 109 -30.66 -4.39 2.36
N LEU A 110 -30.25 -3.42 1.55
CA LEU A 110 -30.71 -3.30 0.17
C LEU A 110 -30.04 -4.41 -0.64
N GLY A 111 -30.83 -5.34 -1.16
CA GLY A 111 -30.36 -6.48 -1.95
C GLY A 111 -30.44 -7.84 -1.25
N LYS A 112 -30.41 -8.89 -2.06
CA LYS A 112 -30.46 -10.29 -1.62
C LYS A 112 -29.13 -10.98 -1.91
N TYR A 113 -28.69 -11.85 -1.02
CA TYR A 113 -27.63 -12.82 -1.30
C TYR A 113 -28.23 -14.21 -1.14
N ASP A 114 -28.16 -15.01 -2.20
CA ASP A 114 -28.81 -16.34 -2.22
C ASP A 114 -30.31 -16.27 -1.85
N GLY A 115 -31.03 -15.32 -2.44
CA GLY A 115 -32.46 -15.11 -2.20
C GLY A 115 -32.83 -14.54 -0.82
N LYS A 116 -31.89 -14.47 0.14
CA LYS A 116 -32.13 -13.97 1.51
C LYS A 116 -31.77 -12.49 1.64
N PRO A 117 -32.55 -11.70 2.41
CA PRO A 117 -32.17 -10.35 2.78
C PRO A 117 -30.79 -10.36 3.45
N ARG A 118 -29.91 -9.46 3.02
CA ARG A 118 -28.62 -9.31 3.69
C ARG A 118 -28.81 -8.70 5.08
N SER A 119 -28.19 -9.30 6.08
CA SER A 119 -28.09 -8.71 7.42
C SER A 119 -27.15 -7.49 7.41
N GLY A 120 -27.31 -6.60 8.38
CA GLY A 120 -26.47 -5.41 8.53
C GLY A 120 -27.28 -4.12 8.57
N GLY A 121 -26.75 -3.07 7.95
CA GLY A 121 -27.35 -1.73 7.96
C GLY A 121 -26.57 -0.75 7.10
N VAL A 122 -26.81 0.54 7.34
CA VAL A 122 -26.09 1.62 6.68
C VAL A 122 -24.61 1.56 7.07
N ARG A 123 -23.73 1.50 6.06
CA ARG A 123 -22.29 1.54 6.24
C ARG A 123 -21.65 2.53 5.29
N SER A 124 -20.56 3.14 5.74
CA SER A 124 -19.69 3.96 4.91
C SER A 124 -18.38 3.24 4.66
N THR A 125 -18.08 3.04 3.39
CA THR A 125 -16.83 2.43 2.90
C THR A 125 -15.97 3.50 2.26
N LEU A 126 -14.70 3.57 2.64
CA LEU A 126 -13.72 4.45 2.03
C LEU A 126 -12.87 3.67 1.01
N CYS A 127 -12.90 4.11 -0.24
CA CYS A 127 -11.98 3.70 -1.27
C CYS A 127 -10.73 4.58 -1.21
N VAL A 128 -9.58 3.98 -0.91
CA VAL A 128 -8.30 4.68 -0.74
C VAL A 128 -7.33 4.40 -1.89
N SER A 129 -6.54 5.42 -2.20
CA SER A 129 -5.40 5.38 -3.11
C SER A 129 -4.12 4.99 -2.38
N SER A 130 -3.20 4.34 -3.08
CA SER A 130 -1.89 3.89 -2.58
C SER A 130 -0.70 4.46 -3.36
N GLN A 131 -0.96 5.02 -4.55
CA GLN A 131 0.05 5.63 -5.43
C GLN A 131 -0.55 6.85 -6.15
N VAL A 132 0.33 7.72 -6.65
CA VAL A 132 -0.03 8.70 -7.69
C VAL A 132 0.15 8.02 -9.05
N GLY A 133 -0.97 7.75 -9.72
CA GLY A 133 -0.99 6.90 -10.90
C GLY A 133 -0.89 5.41 -10.54
N CYS A 134 -0.52 4.55 -11.49
CA CYS A 134 -0.40 3.11 -11.25
C CYS A 134 0.62 2.44 -12.17
N LYS A 135 1.56 1.68 -11.58
CA LYS A 135 2.64 1.01 -12.31
C LYS A 135 2.16 -0.16 -13.18
N MET A 136 0.98 -0.71 -12.89
CA MET A 136 0.44 -1.87 -13.60
C MET A 136 -0.03 -1.56 -15.03
N GLY A 137 -0.22 -0.28 -15.40
CA GLY A 137 -0.49 0.10 -16.79
C GLY A 137 -1.75 -0.53 -17.41
N CYS A 138 -2.76 -0.84 -16.60
CA CYS A 138 -3.99 -1.49 -17.04
C CYS A 138 -4.74 -0.63 -18.07
N ARG A 139 -4.78 -1.04 -19.35
CA ARG A 139 -5.35 -0.22 -20.45
C ARG A 139 -6.82 0.19 -20.30
N PHE A 140 -7.61 -0.55 -19.53
CA PHE A 140 -9.02 -0.19 -19.26
C PHE A 140 -9.19 0.76 -18.06
N CYS A 141 -8.12 0.99 -17.30
CA CYS A 141 -8.16 1.76 -16.06
C CYS A 141 -7.59 3.16 -16.32
N ALA A 142 -8.36 4.21 -16.02
CA ALA A 142 -7.90 5.59 -16.18
C ALA A 142 -6.58 5.87 -15.43
N THR A 143 -6.46 5.37 -14.19
CA THR A 143 -5.21 5.48 -13.42
C THR A 143 -4.05 4.74 -14.08
N GLY A 144 -4.32 3.61 -14.75
CA GLY A 144 -3.31 2.87 -15.49
C GLY A 144 -2.81 3.62 -16.72
N THR A 145 -3.67 4.39 -17.40
CA THR A 145 -3.29 5.20 -18.57
C THR A 145 -2.52 6.47 -18.20
N MET A 146 -2.60 6.93 -16.96
CA MET A 146 -1.81 8.07 -16.46
C MET A 146 -0.32 7.75 -16.25
N GLY A 147 0.05 6.46 -16.26
CA GLY A 147 1.37 6.00 -15.84
C GLY A 147 1.56 6.07 -14.33
N PHE A 148 2.76 5.72 -13.87
CA PHE A 148 3.16 5.81 -12.47
C PHE A 148 3.99 7.06 -12.24
N LYS A 149 3.71 7.80 -11.16
CA LYS A 149 4.53 8.93 -10.72
C LYS A 149 5.28 8.62 -9.43
N SER A 150 4.56 8.26 -8.37
CA SER A 150 5.16 8.03 -7.06
C SER A 150 4.29 7.14 -6.17
N ASN A 151 4.92 6.53 -5.18
CA ASN A 151 4.23 5.88 -4.07
C ASN A 151 3.80 6.92 -3.04
N LEU A 152 2.67 6.67 -2.37
CA LEU A 152 2.25 7.45 -1.20
C LEU A 152 3.01 7.00 0.04
N SER A 153 3.27 7.92 0.98
CA SER A 153 3.68 7.55 2.34
C SER A 153 2.54 6.85 3.09
N SER A 154 2.86 6.15 4.19
CA SER A 154 1.83 5.57 5.07
C SER A 154 0.92 6.66 5.62
N GLY A 155 1.49 7.80 6.02
CA GLY A 155 0.75 8.99 6.44
C GLY A 155 -0.20 9.51 5.37
N GLU A 156 0.24 9.65 4.11
CA GLU A 156 -0.62 10.11 3.01
C GLU A 156 -1.77 9.13 2.71
N ILE A 157 -1.57 7.81 2.90
CA ILE A 157 -2.64 6.82 2.83
C ILE A 157 -3.63 7.01 3.98
N VAL A 158 -3.14 7.16 5.20
CA VAL A 158 -3.98 7.32 6.40
C VAL A 158 -4.76 8.64 6.38
N GLU A 159 -4.15 9.70 5.87
CA GLU A 159 -4.78 11.01 5.80
C GLU A 159 -6.03 11.03 4.92
N GLN A 160 -6.17 10.11 3.95
CA GLN A 160 -7.42 9.93 3.21
C GLN A 160 -8.58 9.54 4.15
N LEU A 161 -8.32 8.70 5.16
CA LEU A 161 -9.29 8.38 6.22
C LEU A 161 -9.55 9.57 7.14
N VAL A 162 -8.51 10.34 7.49
CA VAL A 162 -8.64 11.55 8.31
C VAL A 162 -9.54 12.58 7.62
N HIS A 163 -9.33 12.84 6.33
CA HIS A 163 -10.16 13.75 5.55
C HIS A 163 -11.57 13.20 5.39
N ALA A 164 -11.73 11.92 5.08
CA ALA A 164 -13.03 11.28 4.90
C ALA A 164 -13.87 11.23 6.19
N SER A 165 -13.23 11.06 7.35
CA SER A 165 -13.92 10.99 8.65
C SER A 165 -14.66 12.29 9.01
N ARG A 166 -14.35 13.40 8.34
CA ARG A 166 -15.06 14.68 8.46
C ARG A 166 -16.45 14.66 7.82
N TYR A 167 -16.70 13.71 6.91
CA TYR A 167 -17.92 13.62 6.10
C TYR A 167 -18.78 12.40 6.44
N SER A 168 -18.19 11.36 7.03
CA SER A 168 -18.91 10.17 7.44
C SER A 168 -18.10 9.34 8.43
N GLN A 169 -18.78 8.61 9.30
CA GLN A 169 -18.14 7.60 10.12
C GLN A 169 -17.76 6.39 9.25
N ILE A 170 -16.48 6.31 8.86
CA ILE A 170 -15.98 5.21 8.03
C ILE A 170 -15.88 3.92 8.85
N ARG A 171 -16.41 2.82 8.31
CA ARG A 171 -16.43 1.50 8.96
C ARG A 171 -15.78 0.40 8.12
N ASN A 172 -15.45 0.71 6.87
CA ASN A 172 -14.85 -0.20 5.90
C ASN A 172 -13.83 0.57 5.05
N ILE A 173 -12.72 -0.09 4.71
CA ILE A 173 -11.71 0.46 3.79
C ILE A 173 -11.49 -0.53 2.65
N VAL A 174 -11.40 -0.03 1.43
CA VAL A 174 -11.00 -0.81 0.27
C VAL A 174 -9.85 -0.12 -0.45
N PHE A 175 -8.76 -0.83 -0.69
CA PHE A 175 -7.66 -0.34 -1.53
C PHE A 175 -8.00 -0.63 -2.99
N MET A 176 -8.85 0.22 -3.56
CA MET A 176 -9.33 0.16 -4.94
C MET A 176 -9.32 1.54 -5.61
N GLY A 177 -8.62 2.51 -5.01
CA GLY A 177 -8.44 3.84 -5.57
C GLY A 177 -7.31 3.84 -6.61
N MET A 178 -6.46 4.86 -6.56
CA MET A 178 -5.31 4.97 -7.45
C MET A 178 -4.14 4.11 -6.96
N GLY A 179 -3.52 3.35 -7.87
CA GLY A 179 -2.32 2.56 -7.61
C GLY A 179 -2.56 1.07 -7.37
N GLU A 180 -1.49 0.28 -7.49
CA GLU A 180 -1.44 -1.12 -7.08
C GLU A 180 -0.89 -1.20 -5.64
N PRO A 181 -1.72 -1.56 -4.65
CA PRO A 181 -1.32 -1.52 -3.23
C PRO A 181 -0.09 -2.38 -2.93
N MET A 182 0.05 -3.55 -3.58
CA MET A 182 1.19 -4.44 -3.35
C MET A 182 2.51 -3.89 -3.92
N ASN A 183 2.48 -2.92 -4.84
CA ASN A 183 3.67 -2.18 -5.29
C ASN A 183 4.04 -1.02 -4.35
N ASN A 184 3.28 -0.84 -3.27
CA ASN A 184 3.60 0.07 -2.16
C ASN A 184 3.47 -0.66 -0.81
N TYR A 185 4.01 -1.88 -0.74
CA TYR A 185 3.77 -2.84 0.35
C TYR A 185 4.07 -2.29 1.76
N ASN A 186 5.22 -1.64 1.96
CA ASN A 186 5.61 -1.16 3.30
C ASN A 186 4.64 -0.09 3.82
N ALA A 187 4.34 0.92 3.00
CA ALA A 187 3.39 1.97 3.37
C ALA A 187 1.97 1.43 3.54
N LEU A 188 1.56 0.47 2.71
CA LEU A 188 0.28 -0.23 2.82
C LEU A 188 0.14 -0.93 4.17
N VAL A 189 1.11 -1.78 4.54
CA VAL A 189 1.06 -2.54 5.80
C VAL A 189 1.06 -1.60 6.99
N GLU A 190 1.88 -0.55 6.95
CA GLU A 190 1.91 0.45 8.01
C GLU A 190 0.58 1.20 8.14
N ALA A 191 -0.02 1.64 7.03
CA ALA A 191 -1.32 2.29 7.05
C ALA A 191 -2.43 1.37 7.59
N ILE A 192 -2.43 0.07 7.22
CA ILE A 192 -3.37 -0.90 7.77
C ILE A 192 -3.22 -1.03 9.28
N ARG A 193 -1.99 -1.07 9.81
CA ARG A 193 -1.75 -1.10 11.26
C ARG A 193 -2.36 0.12 11.94
N VAL A 194 -2.14 1.32 11.38
CA VAL A 194 -2.74 2.57 11.90
C VAL A 194 -4.26 2.53 11.87
N PHE A 195 -4.87 2.06 10.78
CA PHE A 195 -6.32 1.91 10.67
C PHE A 195 -6.92 1.01 11.75
N THR A 196 -6.19 0.00 12.18
CA THR A 196 -6.62 -0.96 13.22
C THR A 196 -6.32 -0.49 14.65
N GLU A 197 -5.50 0.54 14.81
CA GLU A 197 -5.08 1.07 16.11
C GLU A 197 -6.02 2.18 16.62
N SER A 198 -5.96 2.48 17.91
CA SER A 198 -6.60 3.68 18.47
C SER A 198 -6.03 4.94 17.81
N PRO A 199 -6.86 5.91 17.39
CA PRO A 199 -8.30 6.01 17.67
C PRO A 199 -9.24 5.36 16.63
N PHE A 200 -8.73 4.92 15.47
CA PHE A 200 -9.54 4.44 14.34
C PHE A 200 -10.24 3.10 14.61
N GLN A 201 -9.51 2.14 15.19
CA GLN A 201 -10.03 0.84 15.65
C GLN A 201 -10.89 0.10 14.62
N LEU A 202 -10.52 0.14 13.35
CA LEU A 202 -11.19 -0.63 12.31
C LEU A 202 -10.83 -2.11 12.46
N SER A 203 -11.82 -2.99 12.35
CA SER A 203 -11.55 -4.42 12.32
C SER A 203 -10.75 -4.78 11.06
N PRO A 204 -9.68 -5.60 11.15
CA PRO A 204 -8.96 -6.07 9.97
C PRO A 204 -9.87 -6.73 8.92
N LYS A 205 -10.94 -7.42 9.36
CA LYS A 205 -11.95 -8.04 8.47
C LYS A 205 -12.76 -7.03 7.64
N ARG A 206 -12.67 -5.73 7.96
CA ARG A 206 -13.36 -4.63 7.28
C ARG A 206 -12.45 -3.87 6.32
N ILE A 207 -11.19 -4.29 6.18
CA ILE A 207 -10.19 -3.72 5.27
C ILE A 207 -9.95 -4.73 4.14
N THR A 208 -10.18 -4.33 2.90
CA THR A 208 -9.96 -5.18 1.72
C THR A 208 -8.84 -4.59 0.88
N VAL A 209 -7.83 -5.40 0.58
CA VAL A 209 -6.72 -5.03 -0.31
C VAL A 209 -6.96 -5.69 -1.66
N SER A 210 -7.23 -4.90 -2.70
CA SER A 210 -7.27 -5.41 -4.07
C SER A 210 -5.86 -5.50 -4.63
N THR A 211 -5.58 -6.52 -5.43
CA THR A 211 -4.26 -6.71 -6.04
C THR A 211 -4.33 -7.44 -7.39
N VAL A 212 -3.22 -7.42 -8.12
CA VAL A 212 -2.99 -8.18 -9.34
C VAL A 212 -1.98 -9.30 -9.09
N VAL A 213 -2.33 -10.53 -9.48
CA VAL A 213 -1.44 -11.69 -9.41
C VAL A 213 -0.74 -11.87 -10.76
N ASN A 214 0.58 -12.04 -10.76
CA ASN A 214 1.32 -12.45 -11.96
C ASN A 214 1.79 -13.89 -11.80
N LEU A 215 1.21 -14.81 -12.55
CA LEU A 215 1.63 -16.21 -12.58
C LEU A 215 2.92 -16.31 -13.39
N ILE A 216 3.97 -16.84 -12.77
CA ILE A 216 5.24 -17.14 -13.42
C ILE A 216 5.31 -18.67 -13.49
N PRO A 217 5.14 -19.28 -14.67
CA PRO A 217 5.45 -20.69 -14.84
C PRO A 217 6.89 -20.95 -14.38
N PHE A 218 7.09 -22.06 -13.65
CA PHE A 218 8.39 -22.40 -13.12
C PHE A 218 9.39 -22.64 -14.27
N ASN A 219 10.57 -22.02 -14.19
CA ASN A 219 11.67 -22.27 -15.12
C ASN A 219 12.61 -23.33 -14.51
N PRO A 220 12.70 -24.54 -15.09
CA PRO A 220 13.60 -25.60 -14.64
C PRO A 220 15.05 -25.12 -14.51
N ILE A 221 15.69 -25.50 -13.41
CA ILE A 221 17.11 -25.19 -13.11
C ILE A 221 17.99 -26.44 -13.23
N GLY A 222 17.77 -27.26 -14.26
CA GLY A 222 18.50 -28.52 -14.45
C GLY A 222 18.20 -29.55 -13.35
N SER A 223 19.19 -30.38 -13.00
CA SER A 223 19.09 -31.44 -11.98
C SER A 223 18.95 -30.92 -10.55
N SER A 224 19.16 -29.62 -10.32
CA SER A 224 19.15 -29.02 -8.99
C SER A 224 17.74 -28.84 -8.41
N SER A 225 16.68 -29.19 -9.15
CA SER A 225 15.31 -29.18 -8.61
C SER A 225 14.51 -30.40 -9.01
N ASN A 226 13.70 -30.90 -8.06
CA ASN A 226 12.70 -31.93 -8.31
C ASN A 226 11.37 -31.36 -8.86
N PHE A 227 11.31 -30.05 -9.13
CA PHE A 227 10.12 -29.38 -9.62
C PHE A 227 10.07 -29.36 -11.15
N LYS A 228 8.86 -29.33 -11.70
CA LYS A 228 8.61 -29.25 -13.15
C LYS A 228 7.68 -28.09 -13.45
N THR A 229 7.84 -27.50 -14.64
CA THR A 229 6.94 -26.48 -15.14
C THR A 229 5.51 -27.02 -15.19
N SER A 230 4.56 -26.24 -14.69
CA SER A 230 3.14 -26.58 -14.82
C SER A 230 2.72 -26.48 -16.28
N SER A 231 1.88 -27.41 -16.75
CA SER A 231 1.36 -27.34 -18.11
C SER A 231 0.52 -26.08 -18.33
N ASP A 232 0.54 -25.57 -19.55
CA ASP A 232 -0.26 -24.45 -20.03
C ASP A 232 -1.74 -24.55 -19.62
N GLN A 233 -2.31 -25.75 -19.71
CA GLN A 233 -3.70 -26.01 -19.35
C GLN A 233 -3.93 -25.85 -17.84
N ASN A 234 -2.99 -26.29 -17.01
CA ASN A 234 -3.08 -26.14 -15.56
C ASN A 234 -2.89 -24.69 -15.13
N VAL A 235 -1.93 -23.97 -15.73
CA VAL A 235 -1.73 -22.52 -15.49
C VAL A 235 -2.99 -21.74 -15.86
N LYS A 236 -3.60 -22.02 -17.03
CA LYS A 236 -4.86 -21.41 -17.47
C LYS A 236 -6.04 -21.76 -16.58
N LYS A 237 -6.16 -23.02 -16.10
CA LYS A 237 -7.17 -23.43 -15.13
C LYS A 237 -7.04 -22.66 -13.81
N PHE A 238 -5.83 -22.56 -13.27
CA PHE A 238 -5.56 -21.81 -12.04
C PHE A 238 -5.87 -20.32 -12.22
N GLN A 239 -5.44 -19.72 -13.33
CA GLN A 239 -5.80 -18.35 -13.69
C GLN A 239 -7.34 -18.16 -13.76
N LYS A 240 -8.06 -19.13 -14.33
CA LYS A 240 -9.53 -19.09 -14.41
C LYS A 240 -10.18 -19.17 -13.02
N VAL A 241 -9.64 -19.96 -12.10
CA VAL A 241 -10.08 -20.01 -10.71
C VAL A 241 -9.87 -18.65 -10.03
N LEU A 242 -8.67 -18.07 -10.12
CA LEU A 242 -8.36 -16.76 -9.54
C LEU A 242 -9.26 -15.65 -10.09
N ARG A 243 -9.44 -15.59 -11.42
CA ARG A 243 -10.29 -14.59 -12.06
C ARG A 243 -11.79 -14.82 -11.82
N GLY A 244 -12.25 -16.06 -11.88
CA GLY A 244 -13.68 -16.39 -11.85
C GLY A 244 -14.26 -16.51 -10.44
N ILE A 245 -13.57 -17.21 -9.54
CA ILE A 245 -14.06 -17.46 -8.18
C ILE A 245 -13.69 -16.30 -7.25
N TYR A 246 -12.43 -15.85 -7.33
CA TYR A 246 -11.89 -14.86 -6.39
C TYR A 246 -11.90 -13.44 -6.93
N ASN A 247 -12.27 -13.24 -8.21
CA ASN A 247 -12.26 -11.93 -8.89
C ASN A 247 -10.90 -11.21 -8.80
N ILE A 248 -9.80 -11.98 -8.79
CA ILE A 248 -8.44 -11.45 -8.74
C ILE A 248 -7.92 -11.33 -10.17
N ARG A 249 -7.58 -10.10 -10.58
CA ARG A 249 -6.92 -9.90 -11.89
C ARG A 249 -5.60 -10.67 -11.88
N THR A 250 -5.44 -11.53 -12.87
CA THR A 250 -4.28 -12.41 -12.95
C THR A 250 -3.65 -12.33 -14.33
N THR A 251 -2.33 -12.15 -14.45
CA THR A 251 -1.55 -12.25 -15.71
C THR A 251 -0.69 -13.52 -15.70
N ILE A 252 -0.23 -13.97 -16.87
CA ILE A 252 0.77 -15.04 -16.99
C ILE A 252 1.99 -14.41 -17.66
N ARG A 253 3.15 -14.50 -17.02
CA ARG A 253 4.40 -14.00 -17.57
C ARG A 253 4.89 -14.97 -18.65
N GLN A 254 5.25 -14.43 -19.81
CA GLN A 254 5.89 -15.24 -20.85
C GLN A 254 7.31 -15.61 -20.41
N GLU A 255 7.66 -16.88 -20.64
CA GLU A 255 9.02 -17.38 -20.48
C GLU A 255 9.91 -16.76 -21.57
N MET A 256 11.10 -16.31 -21.20
CA MET A 256 12.07 -15.67 -22.11
C MET A 256 13.48 -16.07 -21.66
N GLY A 257 14.35 -16.41 -22.61
CA GLY A 257 15.78 -16.65 -22.38
C GLY A 257 16.11 -17.96 -21.68
N GLN A 258 15.22 -18.96 -21.72
CA GLN A 258 15.41 -20.23 -21.01
C GLN A 258 16.54 -21.08 -21.62
N ASP A 259 16.70 -20.99 -22.93
CA ASP A 259 17.74 -21.64 -23.75
C ASP A 259 19.17 -21.24 -23.35
N ILE A 260 19.32 -20.04 -22.78
CA ILE A 260 20.61 -19.49 -22.36
C ILE A 260 20.75 -19.40 -20.83
N ALA A 261 19.92 -20.13 -20.07
CA ALA A 261 19.82 -20.01 -18.60
C ALA A 261 19.56 -18.56 -18.12
N GLY A 262 18.90 -17.76 -18.95
CA GLY A 262 18.55 -16.36 -18.69
C GLY A 262 17.13 -16.14 -18.19
N ALA A 263 16.32 -17.20 -18.04
CA ALA A 263 14.96 -17.06 -17.53
C ALA A 263 14.96 -16.77 -16.02
N CYS A 264 13.82 -16.30 -15.51
CA CYS A 264 13.66 -15.97 -14.10
C CYS A 264 13.94 -17.20 -13.21
N GLY A 265 14.97 -17.12 -12.37
CA GLY A 265 15.39 -18.20 -11.47
C GLY A 265 16.55 -19.06 -11.99
N GLN A 266 17.06 -18.83 -13.21
CA GLN A 266 18.16 -19.63 -13.81
C GLN A 266 19.54 -18.96 -13.73
N LEU A 267 19.64 -17.72 -13.22
CA LEU A 267 20.89 -16.98 -13.18
C LEU A 267 21.82 -17.53 -12.09
N VAL A 268 22.84 -18.28 -12.50
CA VAL A 268 23.89 -18.85 -11.64
C VAL A 268 25.26 -18.45 -12.19
N VAL A 269 26.19 -18.03 -11.32
CA VAL A 269 27.57 -17.72 -11.73
C VAL A 269 28.30 -19.03 -11.98
N SER A 270 28.64 -19.30 -13.24
CA SER A 270 29.55 -20.38 -13.61
C SER A 270 30.98 -19.86 -13.55
N LEU A 271 31.72 -20.15 -12.48
CA LEU A 271 33.16 -19.88 -12.44
C LEU A 271 33.88 -20.97 -13.25
N PRO A 272 34.84 -20.62 -14.13
CA PRO A 272 35.62 -21.62 -14.85
C PRO A 272 36.47 -22.43 -13.88
N ASP A 273 36.20 -23.73 -13.79
CA ASP A 273 37.07 -24.69 -13.10
C ASP A 273 38.39 -24.82 -13.89
N GLU A 274 39.54 -24.53 -13.26
CA GLU A 274 40.87 -24.76 -13.86
C GLU A 274 41.22 -26.25 -14.03
N ARG A 275 40.27 -27.16 -13.80
CA ARG A 275 40.50 -28.61 -13.89
C ARG A 275 39.30 -29.32 -14.50
N SER A 276 39.15 -29.27 -15.83
CA SER A 276 38.65 -30.41 -16.63
C SER A 276 38.60 -30.04 -18.12
N ALA A 277 39.67 -30.39 -18.84
CA ALA A 277 39.55 -30.68 -20.26
C ALA A 277 38.82 -32.03 -20.41
N GLY A 278 37.53 -31.99 -20.71
CA GLY A 278 36.75 -33.16 -21.15
C GLY A 278 35.63 -33.60 -20.20
N GLY A 279 34.39 -33.43 -20.65
CA GLY A 279 33.20 -34.04 -20.05
C GLY A 279 32.26 -33.04 -19.39
N ALA A 280 30.97 -33.10 -19.76
CA ALA A 280 29.91 -32.21 -19.33
C ALA A 280 29.85 -32.06 -17.80
N THR A 281 30.11 -30.85 -17.30
CA THR A 281 30.16 -30.55 -15.87
C THR A 281 28.82 -30.07 -15.33
N LEU A 282 28.38 -30.74 -14.27
CA LEU A 282 27.26 -30.40 -13.42
C LEU A 282 27.39 -28.97 -12.86
N LEU A 283 26.28 -28.24 -12.86
CA LEU A 283 26.15 -26.95 -12.18
C LEU A 283 26.30 -27.19 -10.66
N SER A 284 27.45 -26.82 -10.10
CA SER A 284 27.66 -26.77 -8.66
C SER A 284 27.01 -25.50 -8.08
N ASP A 285 26.20 -25.67 -7.04
CA ASP A 285 25.47 -24.59 -6.38
C ASP A 285 26.38 -23.82 -5.40
N ILE A 286 26.09 -22.53 -5.17
CA ILE A 286 26.97 -21.66 -4.35
C ILE A 286 26.96 -22.05 -2.87
N GLU A 287 25.94 -22.79 -2.42
CA GLU A 287 25.81 -23.30 -1.05
C GLU A 287 26.75 -24.47 -0.74
N ASP A 288 27.36 -25.10 -1.75
CA ASP A 288 28.37 -26.16 -1.59
C ASP A 288 29.78 -25.59 -1.28
N LEU A 289 29.96 -24.27 -1.40
CA LEU A 289 31.16 -23.58 -0.97
C LEU A 289 31.08 -23.30 0.54
N ARG A 290 31.46 -24.29 1.35
CA ARG A 290 31.78 -24.07 2.77
C ARG A 290 32.92 -23.06 2.86
N ILE A 291 32.59 -21.84 3.28
CA ILE A 291 33.48 -20.95 4.04
C ILE A 291 33.07 -21.07 5.51
#